data_AF-A0A5N5Z9H8-F1
#
_entry.id   AF-A0A5N5Z9H8-F1
#
_cell.length_a   1.000
_cell.length_b   1.000
_cell.length_c   1.000
_cell.angle_alpha   90.00
_cell.angle_beta   90.00
_cell.angle_gamma   90.00
#
_symmetry.space_group_name_H-M   'P 1'
#
loop_
_entity.id
_entity.type
_entity.pdbx_description
1 polymer ?
#
loop_
_entity_poly.entity_id
_entity_poly.type
_entity_poly.pdbx_seq_one_letter_code
_entity_poly.pdbx_strand_id
1 'polypeptide(L)'
;MNIKLTKSKEDDNLNIQRKKGRLQIKKRIYNKTFKSFIEDKYGLGIHFGNMDSNLEEILKNLSIDHLMESSVRIPKIDVNTMSKVNNKKNEFSDFDMYDSFECTFLAKENVSSEEFTKGIHTLQNKLLDTYNQKVHDEILEFEYKSRLQVKKRELKEIIFFMILTAIALVLIYFFTLR
;
A
#
# COMPACT_ATOMS: atom_id res chain seq x y z
N MET A 1 -21.27 25.81 4.40
CA MET A 1 -20.06 25.10 4.88
C MET A 1 -20.54 24.03 5.86
N ASN A 2 -20.53 22.77 5.44
CA ASN A 2 -20.87 21.62 6.28
C ASN A 2 -20.05 20.44 5.76
N ILE A 3 -18.90 20.20 6.37
CA ILE A 3 -18.07 19.02 6.06
C ILE A 3 -18.65 17.88 6.87
N LYS A 4 -19.36 16.98 6.19
CA LYS A 4 -19.84 15.73 6.77
C LYS A 4 -18.63 14.81 6.95
N LEU A 5 -18.02 14.88 8.14
CA LEU A 5 -17.04 13.90 8.61
C LEU A 5 -17.77 12.55 8.78
N THR A 6 -17.74 11.71 7.75
CA THR A 6 -18.03 10.29 7.91
C THR A 6 -16.90 9.68 8.72
N LYS A 7 -17.16 9.53 10.03
CA LYS A 7 -16.37 8.68 10.92
C LYS A 7 -16.15 7.33 10.26
N SER A 8 -14.88 6.97 10.09
CA SER A 8 -14.44 5.60 9.84
C SER A 8 -15.13 4.68 10.85
N LYS A 9 -16.02 3.84 10.35
CA LYS A 9 -16.52 2.65 11.04
C LYS A 9 -15.67 1.51 10.53
N GLU A 10 -14.51 1.28 11.15
CA GLU A 10 -13.79 0.01 11.03
C GLU A 10 -12.83 -0.19 12.22
N ASP A 11 -13.20 0.33 13.38
CA ASP A 11 -12.80 -0.25 14.66
C ASP A 11 -14.01 -1.00 15.19
N ASP A 12 -14.22 -2.24 14.74
CA ASP A 12 -14.94 -3.24 15.52
C ASP A 12 -14.86 -4.62 14.88
N ASN A 13 -14.59 -5.61 15.74
CA ASN A 13 -14.68 -7.04 15.55
C ASN A 13 -13.53 -7.74 14.78
N LEU A 14 -12.48 -8.03 15.54
CA LEU A 14 -11.80 -9.33 15.50
C LEU A 14 -12.82 -10.46 15.77
N ASN A 15 -13.74 -10.71 14.84
CA ASN A 15 -14.64 -11.85 14.89
C ASN A 15 -13.84 -13.07 14.42
N ILE A 16 -13.11 -13.67 15.36
CA ILE A 16 -12.41 -14.94 15.16
C ILE A 16 -13.48 -16.02 15.02
N GLN A 17 -14.03 -16.16 13.80
CA GLN A 17 -14.75 -17.35 13.42
C GLN A 17 -13.78 -18.52 13.57
N ARG A 18 -13.98 -19.34 14.60
CA ARG A 18 -13.33 -20.64 14.80
C ARG A 18 -13.72 -21.58 13.65
N LYS A 19 -13.14 -21.37 12.47
CA LYS A 19 -12.93 -22.47 11.52
C LYS A 19 -11.95 -23.42 12.21
N LYS A 20 -12.21 -24.74 12.20
CA LYS A 20 -11.19 -25.75 12.48
C LYS A 20 -10.04 -25.51 11.49
N GLY A 21 -9.04 -24.74 11.92
CA GLY A 21 -8.02 -24.16 11.08
C GLY A 21 -7.08 -23.35 11.96
N ARG A 22 -5.78 -23.44 11.66
CA ARG A 22 -4.73 -22.70 12.37
C ARG A 22 -5.06 -21.19 12.36
N LEU A 23 -4.75 -20.48 13.45
CA LEU A 23 -5.01 -19.04 13.55
C LEU A 23 -4.30 -18.30 12.42
N GLN A 24 -4.97 -17.35 11.77
CA GLN A 24 -4.39 -16.61 10.66
C GLN A 24 -4.76 -15.13 10.69
N ILE A 25 -3.87 -14.29 10.17
CA ILE A 25 -4.17 -12.89 9.86
C ILE A 25 -3.71 -12.57 8.43
N LYS A 26 -4.37 -11.59 7.82
CA LYS A 26 -3.98 -11.04 6.53
C LYS A 26 -3.69 -9.56 6.67
N LYS A 27 -2.59 -9.09 6.10
CA LYS A 27 -2.18 -7.69 6.13
C LYS A 27 -1.67 -7.25 4.78
N ARG A 28 -2.01 -6.03 4.39
CA ARG A 28 -1.44 -5.38 3.22
C ARG A 28 -0.10 -4.77 3.60
N ILE A 29 0.96 -5.12 2.88
CA ILE A 29 2.31 -4.60 3.10
C ILE A 29 2.82 -4.00 1.80
N TYR A 30 3.28 -2.75 1.84
CA TYR A 30 3.84 -2.07 0.66
C TYR A 30 5.17 -2.70 0.24
N ASN A 31 5.45 -2.77 -1.06
CA ASN A 31 6.75 -3.25 -1.55
C ASN A 31 7.90 -2.44 -0.95
N LYS A 32 7.72 -1.11 -0.88
CA LYS A 32 8.68 -0.20 -0.25
C LYS A 32 8.95 -0.53 1.22
N THR A 33 7.97 -1.07 1.96
CA THR A 33 8.16 -1.54 3.34
C THR A 33 9.15 -2.69 3.41
N PHE A 34 9.02 -3.69 2.53
CA PHE A 34 9.97 -4.82 2.46
C PHE A 34 11.38 -4.33 2.20
N LYS A 35 11.54 -3.50 1.16
CA LYS A 35 12.83 -2.92 0.78
C LYS A 35 13.46 -2.14 1.93
N SER A 36 12.68 -1.25 2.55
CA SER A 36 13.17 -0.38 3.62
C SER A 36 13.56 -1.18 4.87
N PHE A 37 12.79 -2.21 5.23
CA PHE A 37 13.12 -3.07 6.35
C PHE A 37 14.40 -3.86 6.08
N ILE A 38 14.52 -4.48 4.90
CA ILE A 38 15.69 -5.31 4.56
C ILE A 38 16.94 -4.44 4.47
N GLU A 39 16.84 -3.26 3.86
CA GLU A 39 17.93 -2.30 3.78
C GLU A 39 18.38 -1.83 5.18
N ASP A 40 17.45 -1.53 6.09
CA ASP A 40 17.77 -1.12 7.46
C ASP A 40 18.43 -2.24 8.28
N LYS A 41 17.98 -3.49 8.13
CA LYS A 41 18.43 -4.61 8.97
C LYS A 41 19.62 -5.38 8.43
N TYR A 42 19.76 -5.45 7.11
CA TYR A 42 20.77 -6.27 6.46
C TYR A 42 21.73 -5.44 5.61
N GLY A 43 21.26 -4.34 5.01
CA GLY A 43 22.06 -3.43 4.19
C GLY A 43 21.57 -3.31 2.75
N LEU A 44 22.14 -2.34 2.02
CA LEU A 44 21.75 -2.03 0.64
C LEU A 44 22.02 -3.22 -0.31
N GLY A 45 21.03 -3.55 -1.15
CA GLY A 45 21.15 -4.56 -2.19
C GLY A 45 21.00 -6.01 -1.71
N ILE A 46 20.76 -6.24 -0.42
CA ILE A 46 20.49 -7.57 0.11
C ILE A 46 19.02 -7.94 -0.12
N HIS A 47 18.79 -9.18 -0.52
CA HIS A 47 17.46 -9.81 -0.59
C HIS A 47 17.60 -11.33 -0.50
N PHE A 48 16.54 -12.01 -0.09
CA PHE A 48 16.54 -13.44 0.23
C PHE A 48 15.88 -14.27 -0.87
N GLY A 49 16.13 -13.92 -2.13
CA GLY A 49 15.53 -14.58 -3.30
C GLY A 49 14.09 -14.12 -3.55
N ASN A 50 13.12 -15.00 -3.32
CA ASN A 50 11.70 -14.77 -3.61
C ASN A 50 10.99 -14.01 -2.47
N MET A 51 9.78 -13.49 -2.69
CA MET A 51 9.13 -12.64 -1.69
C MET A 51 8.71 -13.40 -0.42
N ASP A 52 8.37 -14.68 -0.53
CA ASP A 52 8.04 -15.52 0.62
C ASP A 52 9.27 -15.70 1.51
N SER A 53 10.43 -15.95 0.93
CA SER A 53 11.71 -16.07 1.63
C SER A 53 12.14 -14.75 2.27
N ASN A 54 11.92 -13.61 1.60
CA ASN A 54 12.14 -12.30 2.20
C ASN A 54 11.22 -12.08 3.42
N LEU A 55 9.95 -12.47 3.33
CA LEU A 55 9.02 -12.34 4.45
C LEU A 55 9.35 -13.29 5.61
N GLU A 56 9.80 -14.52 5.31
CA GLU A 56 10.30 -15.47 6.28
C GLU A 56 11.51 -14.90 7.04
N GLU A 57 12.43 -14.26 6.33
CA GLU A 57 13.62 -13.64 6.93
C GLU A 57 13.27 -12.43 7.80
N ILE A 58 12.23 -11.68 7.44
CA ILE A 58 11.68 -10.64 8.30
C ILE A 58 11.14 -11.26 9.60
N LEU A 59 10.39 -12.37 9.52
CA LEU A 59 9.89 -13.05 10.73
C LEU A 59 11.03 -13.55 11.64
N LYS A 60 12.12 -14.07 11.06
CA LYS A 60 13.32 -14.49 11.80
C LYS A 60 13.99 -13.30 12.48
N ASN A 61 14.17 -12.18 11.76
CA ASN A 61 14.72 -10.95 12.34
C ASN A 61 13.91 -10.46 13.54
N LEU A 62 12.58 -10.53 13.41
CA LEU A 62 11.64 -10.14 14.45
C LEU A 62 11.55 -11.18 15.59
N SER A 63 12.21 -12.34 15.46
CA SER A 63 12.19 -13.46 16.39
C SER A 63 10.77 -14.01 16.62
N ILE A 64 9.96 -14.09 15.57
CA ILE A 64 8.58 -14.59 15.61
C ILE A 64 8.31 -15.71 14.58
N ASP A 65 9.34 -16.16 13.87
CA ASP A 65 9.28 -17.26 12.91
C ASP A 65 8.90 -18.59 13.58
N HIS A 66 9.23 -18.80 14.86
CA HIS A 66 8.79 -19.96 15.63
C HIS A 66 7.28 -19.93 15.98
N LEU A 67 6.65 -18.76 15.90
CA LEU A 67 5.23 -18.58 16.21
C LEU A 67 4.33 -18.66 14.98
N MET A 68 4.84 -18.24 13.82
CA MET A 68 4.04 -18.14 12.60
C MET A 68 4.83 -18.38 11.32
N GLU A 69 4.12 -18.84 10.30
CA GLU A 69 4.56 -18.95 8.92
C GLU A 69 3.92 -17.83 8.11
N SER A 70 4.56 -17.43 7.01
CA SER A 70 4.09 -16.36 6.16
C SER A 70 4.02 -16.76 4.69
N SER A 71 3.08 -16.16 3.97
CA SER A 71 3.00 -16.27 2.51
C SER A 71 2.51 -14.97 1.89
N VAL A 72 3.01 -14.68 0.70
CA VAL A 72 2.68 -13.51 -0.09
C VAL A 72 1.75 -13.91 -1.23
N ARG A 73 0.59 -13.27 -1.27
CA ARG A 73 -0.31 -13.40 -2.40
C ARG A 73 -0.06 -12.28 -3.39
N ILE A 74 0.49 -12.65 -4.53
CA ILE A 74 0.62 -11.73 -5.67
C ILE A 74 -0.78 -11.33 -6.14
N PRO A 75 -1.08 -10.02 -6.29
CA PRO A 75 -2.31 -9.58 -6.92
C PRO A 75 -2.41 -10.20 -8.32
N LYS A 76 -3.55 -10.83 -8.64
CA LYS A 76 -3.79 -11.31 -10.01
C LYS A 76 -3.78 -10.08 -10.92
N ILE A 77 -2.84 -10.03 -11.85
CA ILE A 77 -2.63 -8.89 -12.73
C ILE A 77 -3.87 -8.61 -13.59
N ASP A 78 -4.19 -7.32 -13.68
CA ASP A 78 -5.04 -6.69 -14.69
C ASP A 78 -4.48 -6.98 -16.10
N VAL A 79 -5.32 -7.50 -16.98
CA VAL A 79 -4.99 -8.04 -18.31
C VAL A 79 -4.16 -7.07 -19.17
N ASN A 80 -4.16 -5.78 -18.83
CA ASN A 80 -3.44 -4.70 -19.50
C ASN A 80 -1.92 -4.64 -19.21
N THR A 81 -1.42 -5.19 -18.10
CA THR A 81 0.00 -5.03 -17.72
C THR A 81 0.90 -6.22 -18.10
N MET A 82 0.36 -7.30 -18.69
CA MET A 82 1.13 -8.41 -19.31
C MET A 82 2.29 -8.99 -18.48
N SER A 83 2.31 -8.78 -17.17
CA SER A 83 3.40 -9.25 -16.33
C SER A 83 3.12 -10.69 -15.88
N LYS A 84 4.06 -11.59 -16.17
CA LYS A 84 3.97 -13.03 -15.87
C LYS A 84 4.70 -13.37 -14.56
N VAL A 85 4.58 -12.55 -13.50
CA VAL A 85 5.18 -12.94 -12.21
C VAL A 85 4.45 -14.17 -11.67
N ASN A 86 5.18 -15.28 -11.57
CA ASN A 86 4.66 -16.54 -11.06
C ASN A 86 4.92 -16.61 -9.55
N ASN A 87 3.89 -16.86 -8.74
CA ASN A 87 4.02 -17.03 -7.29
C ASN A 87 5.06 -18.09 -6.91
N LYS A 88 5.34 -19.08 -7.76
CA LYS A 88 6.31 -20.17 -7.48
C LYS A 88 7.75 -19.87 -7.93
N LYS A 89 7.95 -18.89 -8.80
CA LYS A 89 9.25 -18.50 -9.37
C LYS A 89 9.24 -17.01 -9.60
N ASN A 90 9.54 -16.25 -8.56
CA ASN A 90 9.66 -14.81 -8.57
C ASN A 90 10.93 -14.39 -7.84
N GLU A 91 11.52 -13.29 -8.29
CA GLU A 91 12.64 -12.61 -7.65
C GLU A 91 12.15 -11.34 -6.97
N PHE A 92 12.88 -10.87 -5.96
CA PHE A 92 12.52 -9.65 -5.23
C PHE A 92 12.31 -8.42 -6.14
N SER A 93 13.06 -8.31 -7.23
CA SER A 93 12.91 -7.23 -8.23
C SER A 93 11.65 -7.36 -9.09
N ASP A 94 11.11 -8.56 -9.31
CA ASP A 94 9.88 -8.76 -10.10
C ASP A 94 8.67 -8.08 -9.44
N PHE A 95 8.77 -7.85 -8.14
CA PHE A 95 7.73 -7.22 -7.33
C PHE A 95 7.70 -5.70 -7.41
N ASP A 96 8.66 -5.08 -8.10
CA ASP A 96 8.69 -3.63 -8.34
C ASP A 96 7.52 -3.14 -9.19
N MET A 97 6.83 -4.06 -9.85
CA MET A 97 5.60 -3.80 -10.60
C MET A 97 4.38 -3.60 -9.71
N TYR A 98 4.47 -3.84 -8.40
CA TYR A 98 3.35 -3.71 -7.48
C TYR A 98 3.69 -2.80 -6.31
N ASP A 99 2.74 -1.93 -5.96
CA ASP A 99 2.90 -1.03 -4.81
C ASP A 99 2.76 -1.76 -3.47
N SER A 100 1.92 -2.80 -3.42
CA SER A 100 1.63 -3.55 -2.19
C SER A 100 1.16 -4.98 -2.42
N PHE A 101 1.26 -5.79 -1.37
CA PHE A 101 0.92 -7.21 -1.37
C PHE A 101 0.01 -7.59 -0.21
N GLU A 102 -0.86 -8.57 -0.43
CA GLU A 102 -1.58 -9.23 0.67
C GLU A 102 -0.69 -10.35 1.23
N CYS A 103 -0.21 -10.15 2.45
CA CYS A 103 0.58 -11.13 3.18
C CYS A 103 -0.34 -11.87 4.17
N THR A 104 -0.24 -13.20 4.19
CA THR A 104 -0.95 -14.05 5.15
C THR A 104 0.04 -14.58 6.16
N PHE A 105 -0.26 -14.42 7.45
CA PHE A 105 0.51 -14.97 8.56
C PHE A 105 -0.34 -16.03 9.28
N LEU A 106 0.20 -17.24 9.40
CA LEU A 106 -0.48 -18.42 9.92
C LEU A 106 0.27 -18.92 11.17
N ALA A 107 -0.43 -19.17 12.27
CA ALA A 107 0.17 -19.75 13.46
C ALA A 107 0.80 -21.11 13.16
N LYS A 108 1.98 -21.37 13.74
CA LYS A 108 2.62 -22.70 13.70
C LYS A 108 1.84 -23.74 14.50
N GLU A 109 2.08 -25.01 14.21
CA GLU A 109 1.47 -26.10 14.98
C GLU A 109 1.90 -26.00 16.45
N ASN A 110 0.95 -26.21 17.36
CA ASN A 110 1.15 -26.12 18.82
C ASN A 110 1.37 -24.71 19.41
N VAL A 111 1.25 -23.64 18.61
CA VAL A 111 1.31 -22.27 19.13
C VAL A 111 -0.03 -21.89 19.76
N SER A 112 0.01 -21.39 21.00
CA SER A 112 -1.19 -20.93 21.69
C SER A 112 -1.74 -19.64 21.07
N SER A 113 -3.04 -19.36 21.26
CA SER A 113 -3.63 -18.10 20.81
C SER A 113 -2.97 -16.88 21.44
N GLU A 114 -2.48 -17.00 22.68
CA GLU A 114 -1.83 -15.90 23.39
C GLU A 114 -0.45 -15.60 22.78
N GLU A 115 0.36 -16.63 22.54
CA GLU A 115 1.67 -16.48 21.88
C GLU A 115 1.53 -15.96 20.46
N PHE A 116 0.55 -16.47 19.69
CA PHE A 116 0.28 -15.94 18.36
C PHE A 116 -0.09 -14.46 18.38
N THR A 117 -0.90 -14.03 19.35
CA THR A 117 -1.28 -12.63 19.53
C THR A 117 -0.07 -11.76 19.90
N LYS A 118 0.84 -12.24 20.76
CA LYS A 118 2.11 -11.57 21.06
C LYS A 118 2.99 -11.42 19.82
N GLY A 119 3.05 -12.47 18.99
CA GLY A 119 3.74 -12.43 17.70
C GLY A 119 3.14 -11.37 16.77
N ILE A 120 1.81 -11.29 16.68
CA ILE A 120 1.12 -10.27 15.89
C ILE A 120 1.43 -8.86 16.38
N HIS A 121 1.43 -8.62 17.69
CA HIS A 121 1.80 -7.31 18.24
C HIS A 121 3.24 -6.94 17.90
N THR A 122 4.16 -7.90 17.93
CA THR A 122 5.55 -7.68 17.54
C THR A 122 5.66 -7.32 16.05
N LEU A 123 4.97 -8.05 15.18
CA LEU A 123 4.87 -7.76 13.75
C LEU A 123 4.28 -6.36 13.49
N GLN A 124 3.19 -6.02 14.19
CA GLN A 124 2.52 -4.72 14.06
C GLN A 124 3.48 -3.59 14.43
N ASN A 125 4.06 -3.64 15.63
CA ASN A 125 4.88 -2.53 16.12
C ASN A 125 6.19 -2.37 15.33
N LYS A 126 6.89 -3.48 15.06
CA LYS A 126 8.25 -3.44 14.49
C LYS A 126 8.29 -3.36 12.97
N LEU A 127 7.25 -3.82 12.27
CA LEU A 127 7.19 -3.77 10.81
C LEU A 127 6.08 -2.83 10.33
N LEU A 128 4.84 -3.05 10.76
CA LEU A 128 3.69 -2.35 10.17
C LEU A 128 3.64 -0.88 10.57
N ASP A 129 3.74 -0.56 11.84
CA ASP A 129 3.67 0.82 12.32
C ASP A 129 4.96 1.60 11.99
N THR A 130 6.11 0.91 12.04
CA THR A 130 7.41 1.57 11.80
C THR A 130 7.65 1.87 10.32
N TYR A 131 7.39 0.89 9.44
CA TYR A 131 7.73 1.02 8.02
C TYR A 131 6.49 1.19 7.15
N ASN A 132 5.45 0.37 7.38
CA ASN A 132 4.28 0.36 6.50
C ASN A 132 3.44 1.62 6.62
N GLN A 133 3.29 2.15 7.84
CA GLN A 133 2.58 3.41 8.08
C GLN A 133 3.35 4.60 7.50
N LYS A 134 4.67 4.65 7.67
CA LYS A 134 5.51 5.68 7.06
C LYS A 134 5.35 5.73 5.54
N VAL A 135 5.39 4.56 4.88
CA VAL A 135 5.15 4.47 3.43
C VAL A 135 3.73 4.90 3.07
N HIS A 136 2.73 4.52 3.86
CA HIS A 136 1.35 4.93 3.64
C HIS A 136 1.19 6.45 3.66
N ASP A 137 1.78 7.11 4.67
CA ASP A 137 1.72 8.55 4.82
C ASP A 137 2.42 9.27 3.66
N GLU A 138 3.57 8.77 3.22
CA GLU A 138 4.27 9.29 2.03
C GLU A 138 3.42 9.20 0.75
N ILE A 139 2.70 8.09 0.56
CA ILE A 139 1.77 7.91 -0.58
C ILE A 139 0.61 8.91 -0.48
N LEU A 140 0.02 9.07 0.69
CA LEU A 140 -1.08 10.02 0.91
C LEU A 140 -0.64 11.47 0.63
N GLU A 141 0.54 11.86 1.08
CA GLU A 141 1.09 13.18 0.78
C GLU A 141 1.34 13.39 -0.72
N PHE A 142 1.87 12.37 -1.40
CA PHE A 142 2.10 12.43 -2.84
C PHE A 142 0.79 12.56 -3.62
N GLU A 143 -0.23 11.77 -3.27
CA GLU A 143 -1.56 11.89 -3.86
C GLU A 143 -2.16 13.27 -3.63
N TYR A 144 -2.04 13.81 -2.41
CA TYR A 144 -2.54 15.13 -2.08
C TYR A 144 -1.86 16.22 -2.92
N LYS A 145 -0.53 16.19 -3.03
CA LYS A 145 0.25 17.12 -3.88
C LYS A 145 -0.15 17.00 -5.34
N SER A 146 -0.35 15.79 -5.84
CA SER A 146 -0.78 15.53 -7.22
C SER A 146 -2.17 16.10 -7.50
N ARG A 147 -3.14 15.88 -6.60
CA ARG A 147 -4.49 16.46 -6.72
C ARG A 147 -4.46 17.99 -6.70
N LEU A 148 -3.61 18.59 -5.86
CA LEU A 148 -3.40 20.04 -5.85
C LEU A 148 -2.84 20.56 -7.18
N GLN A 149 -1.89 19.87 -7.78
CA GLN A 149 -1.32 20.26 -9.07
C GLN A 149 -2.36 20.18 -10.20
N VAL A 150 -3.18 19.13 -10.22
CA VAL A 150 -4.30 18.99 -11.18
C VAL A 150 -5.28 20.16 -11.03
N LYS A 151 -5.72 20.46 -9.80
CA LYS A 151 -6.62 21.60 -9.55
C LYS A 151 -6.01 22.94 -9.96
N LYS A 152 -4.71 23.15 -9.74
CA LYS A 152 -4.00 24.36 -10.19
C LYS A 152 -3.99 24.46 -11.72
N ARG A 153 -3.83 23.34 -12.43
CA ARG A 153 -3.89 23.29 -13.89
C ARG A 153 -5.29 23.60 -14.39
N GLU A 154 -6.32 22.96 -13.83
CA GLU A 154 -7.73 23.21 -14.17
C GLU A 154 -8.09 24.70 -13.98
N LEU A 155 -7.67 25.31 -12.87
CA LEU A 155 -7.94 26.73 -12.63
C LEU A 155 -7.27 27.64 -13.67
N LYS A 156 -6.03 27.33 -14.08
CA LYS A 156 -5.34 28.07 -15.15
C LYS A 156 -6.06 27.94 -16.49
N GLU A 157 -6.54 26.75 -16.82
CA GLU A 157 -7.31 26.49 -18.05
C GLU A 157 -8.63 27.28 -18.04
N ILE A 158 -9.37 27.30 -16.92
CA ILE A 158 -10.60 28.09 -16.77
C ILE A 158 -10.33 29.58 -16.98
N ILE A 159 -9.29 30.14 -16.35
CA ILE A 159 -8.92 31.56 -16.50
C ILE A 159 -8.58 31.88 -17.96
N PHE A 160 -7.85 30.99 -18.64
CA PHE A 160 -7.51 31.17 -20.05
C PHE A 160 -8.76 31.22 -20.95
N PHE A 161 -9.71 30.30 -20.76
CA PHE A 161 -10.98 30.31 -21.51
C PHE A 161 -11.84 31.54 -21.23
N MET A 162 -11.86 32.03 -19.98
CA MET A 162 -12.54 33.28 -19.62
C MET A 162 -11.96 34.48 -20.38
N ILE A 163 -10.63 34.59 -20.44
CA ILE A 163 -9.95 35.68 -21.18
C ILE A 163 -10.26 35.59 -22.68
N LEU A 164 -10.17 34.39 -23.28
CA LEU A 164 -10.52 34.18 -24.69
C LEU A 164 -11.98 34.57 -24.99
N THR A 165 -12.90 34.21 -24.10
CA THR A 165 -14.32 34.55 -24.25
C THR A 165 -14.52 36.06 -24.19
N ALA A 166 -13.85 36.75 -23.25
CA ALA A 166 -13.91 38.22 -23.17
C ALA A 166 -13.38 38.88 -24.45
N ILE A 167 -12.24 38.42 -24.98
CA ILE A 167 -11.68 38.93 -26.25
C ILE A 167 -12.66 38.69 -27.40
N ALA A 168 -13.24 37.49 -27.50
CA ALA A 168 -14.21 37.16 -28.54
C ALA A 168 -15.45 38.06 -28.48
N LEU A 169 -15.98 38.33 -27.28
CA LEU A 169 -17.10 39.24 -27.09
C LEU A 169 -16.77 40.68 -27.53
N VAL A 170 -15.57 41.17 -27.19
CA VAL A 170 -15.11 42.50 -27.63
C VAL A 170 -15.02 42.55 -29.16
N LEU A 171 -14.44 41.53 -29.80
CA LEU A 171 -14.35 41.45 -31.25
C LEU A 171 -15.76 41.43 -31.89
N ILE A 172 -16.66 40.58 -31.41
CA ILE A 172 -18.06 40.50 -31.91
C ILE A 172 -18.74 41.86 -31.82
N TYR A 173 -18.59 42.56 -30.70
CA TYR A 173 -19.16 43.90 -30.50
C TYR A 173 -18.65 44.90 -31.55
N PHE A 174 -17.33 44.94 -31.80
CA PHE A 174 -16.75 45.82 -32.81
C PHE A 174 -17.20 45.48 -34.25
N PHE A 175 -17.43 44.20 -34.55
CA PHE A 175 -17.88 43.78 -35.88
C PHE A 175 -19.40 43.91 -36.10
N THR A 176 -20.21 43.97 -35.05
CA THR A 176 -21.67 44.17 -35.16
C THR A 176 -22.12 45.63 -35.06
N LEU A 177 -21.32 46.53 -34.46
CA LEU A 177 -21.58 47.97 -34.45
C LEU A 177 -21.16 48.72 -35.73
N ARG A 178 -20.54 48.01 -36.67
CA ARG A 178 -20.12 48.54 -37.98
C ARG A 178 -21.11 48.12 -39.06
#